data_AF-A0A521YRD5-F1
#
_entry.id   AF-A0A521YRD5-F1
#
_cell.length_a   1.000
_cell.length_b   1.000
_cell.length_c   1.000
_cell.angle_alpha   90.00
_cell.angle_beta   90.00
_cell.angle_gamma   90.00
#
_symmetry.space_group_name_H-M   'P 1'
#
loop_
_entity.id
_entity.type
_entity.pdbx_description
1 polymer ?
#
loop_
_entity_poly.entity_id
_entity_poly.type
_entity_poly.pdbx_seq_one_letter_code
_entity_poly.pdbx_strand_id
1 'polypeptide(L)'
;MRSAIDDVEASVERLVMTTSETGGDIGVVVMQATEGAVRNARSAGVNALAAVGAAAGGAVKGAVCSGVDVGRVAKSAVEGAIWGAKDLGVDPAEVGSAAAYGALLAAGSVGGAALEEVRRAATGMVGGVRIDSAPRRLP
;
A
#
# COMPACT_ATOMS: atom_id res chain seq x y z
N MET A 1 -11.12 3.02 16.48
CA MET A 1 -10.71 3.00 15.06
C MET A 1 -9.23 2.67 14.86
N ARG A 2 -8.28 3.15 15.69
CA ARG A 2 -6.85 2.83 15.54
C ARG A 2 -6.56 1.32 15.48
N SER A 3 -7.15 0.53 16.38
CA SER A 3 -7.06 -0.94 16.37
C SER A 3 -7.43 -1.57 15.01
N ALA A 4 -8.50 -1.11 14.35
CA ALA A 4 -8.94 -1.71 13.09
C ALA A 4 -7.97 -1.43 11.93
N ILE A 5 -7.28 -0.29 11.95
CA ILE A 5 -6.27 0.06 10.95
C ILE A 5 -4.98 -0.74 11.21
N ASP A 6 -4.60 -0.89 12.49
CA ASP A 6 -3.47 -1.74 12.89
C ASP A 6 -3.74 -3.21 12.51
N ASP A 7 -5.00 -3.67 12.61
CA ASP A 7 -5.43 -5.01 12.19
C ASP A 7 -5.33 -5.19 10.66
N VAL A 8 -5.63 -4.15 9.86
CA VAL A 8 -5.44 -4.17 8.39
C VAL A 8 -3.97 -4.34 8.05
N GLU A 9 -3.09 -3.53 8.65
CA GLU A 9 -1.65 -3.61 8.45
C GLU A 9 -1.13 -5.03 8.77
N ALA A 10 -1.46 -5.53 9.97
CA ALA A 10 -0.99 -6.82 10.44
C ALA A 10 -1.59 -8.01 9.65
N SER A 11 -2.79 -7.84 9.07
CA SER A 11 -3.39 -8.85 8.20
C SER A 11 -2.72 -8.90 6.84
N VAL A 12 -2.44 -7.75 6.23
CA VAL A 12 -1.76 -7.68 4.92
C VAL A 12 -0.30 -8.12 5.03
N GLU A 13 0.39 -7.80 6.12
CA GLU A 13 1.73 -8.31 6.39
C GLU A 13 1.77 -9.84 6.39
N ARG A 14 0.89 -10.48 7.17
CA ARG A 14 0.77 -11.94 7.22
C ARG A 14 0.37 -12.54 5.87
N LEU A 15 -0.51 -11.87 5.15
CA LEU A 15 -0.92 -12.30 3.80
C LEU A 15 0.28 -12.36 2.85
N VAL A 16 1.15 -11.36 2.86
CA VAL A 16 2.36 -11.35 2.03
C VAL A 16 3.32 -12.47 2.46
N MET A 17 3.53 -12.65 3.76
CA MET A 17 4.42 -13.69 4.27
C MET A 17 3.96 -15.09 3.85
N THR A 18 2.68 -15.41 4.08
CA THR A 18 2.08 -16.70 3.71
C THR A 18 2.04 -16.91 2.19
N THR A 19 1.81 -15.86 1.40
CA THR A 19 1.88 -15.93 -0.06
C THR A 19 3.30 -16.24 -0.53
N SER A 20 4.31 -15.65 0.12
CA SER A 20 5.72 -15.94 -0.16
C SER A 20 6.08 -17.40 0.17
N GLU A 21 5.64 -17.91 1.31
CA GLU A 21 5.88 -19.30 1.74
C GLU A 21 5.24 -20.32 0.80
N THR A 22 4.07 -19.99 0.25
CA THR A 22 3.33 -20.85 -0.67
C THR A 22 3.73 -20.67 -2.15
N GLY A 23 4.60 -19.70 -2.46
CA GLY A 23 5.06 -19.41 -3.82
C GLY A 23 4.01 -18.71 -4.71
N GLY A 24 3.03 -18.03 -4.12
CA GLY A 24 2.00 -17.29 -4.85
C GLY A 24 2.51 -15.98 -5.45
N ASP A 25 1.70 -15.36 -6.33
CA ASP A 25 2.02 -14.04 -6.89
C ASP A 25 1.71 -12.93 -5.88
N ILE A 26 2.74 -12.53 -5.14
CA ILE A 26 2.67 -11.47 -4.13
C ILE A 26 2.19 -10.15 -4.74
N GLY A 27 2.60 -9.82 -5.97
CA GLY A 27 2.19 -8.56 -6.60
C GLY A 27 0.68 -8.48 -6.81
N VAL A 28 0.10 -9.56 -7.33
CA VAL A 28 -1.35 -9.67 -7.52
C VAL A 28 -2.08 -9.63 -6.18
N VAL A 29 -1.60 -10.38 -5.18
CA VAL A 29 -2.22 -10.44 -3.86
C VAL A 29 -2.20 -9.07 -3.16
N VAL A 30 -1.08 -8.35 -3.22
CA VAL A 30 -0.95 -7.01 -2.62
C VAL A 30 -1.82 -5.99 -3.34
N MET A 31 -1.89 -6.05 -4.66
CA MET A 31 -2.78 -5.19 -5.46
C MET A 31 -4.23 -5.40 -5.04
N GLN A 32 -4.68 -6.65 -4.95
CA GLN A 32 -6.04 -7.01 -4.54
C GLN A 32 -6.34 -6.63 -3.08
N ALA A 33 -5.40 -6.86 -2.16
CA ALA A 33 -5.55 -6.48 -0.77
C ALA A 33 -5.70 -4.96 -0.60
N THR A 34 -4.92 -4.19 -1.35
CA THR A 34 -4.95 -2.73 -1.28
C THR A 34 -6.21 -2.16 -1.95
N GLU A 35 -6.63 -2.70 -3.10
CA GLU A 35 -7.92 -2.40 -3.74
C GLU A 35 -9.10 -2.71 -2.79
N GLY A 36 -9.05 -3.88 -2.13
CA GLY A 36 -10.02 -4.30 -1.12
C GLY A 36 -10.08 -3.36 0.08
N ALA A 37 -8.93 -2.84 0.55
CA ALA A 37 -8.88 -1.87 1.63
C ALA A 37 -9.63 -0.58 1.29
N VAL A 38 -9.52 -0.06 0.06
CA VAL A 38 -10.28 1.11 -0.39
C VAL A 38 -11.79 0.83 -0.39
N ARG A 39 -12.22 -0.28 -0.99
CA ARG A 39 -13.64 -0.67 -1.09
C ARG A 39 -14.29 -0.93 0.26
N ASN A 40 -13.59 -1.65 1.14
CA ASN A 40 -14.05 -1.96 2.48
C ASN A 40 -14.13 -0.69 3.32
N ALA A 41 -13.16 0.21 3.21
CA ALA A 41 -13.19 1.45 3.96
C ALA A 41 -14.39 2.33 3.61
N ARG A 42 -14.71 2.44 2.33
CA ARG A 42 -15.94 3.12 1.86
C ARG A 42 -17.20 2.48 2.42
N SER A 43 -17.29 1.16 2.37
CA SER A 43 -18.49 0.43 2.80
C SER A 43 -18.68 0.44 4.33
N ALA A 44 -17.58 0.46 5.08
CA ALA A 44 -17.58 0.50 6.55
C ALA A 44 -17.57 1.92 7.13
N GLY A 45 -17.52 2.97 6.30
CA GLY A 45 -17.45 4.37 6.74
C GLY A 45 -16.18 4.72 7.51
N VAL A 46 -15.09 3.97 7.31
CA VAL A 46 -13.77 4.26 7.90
C VAL A 46 -12.91 5.05 6.92
N ASN A 47 -11.88 5.72 7.44
CA ASN A 47 -10.98 6.54 6.63
C ASN A 47 -10.23 5.69 5.59
N ALA A 48 -10.61 5.82 4.32
CA ALA A 48 -10.04 5.06 3.21
C ALA A 48 -8.53 5.31 3.01
N LEU A 49 -8.07 6.54 3.20
CA LEU A 49 -6.64 6.86 3.07
C LEU A 49 -5.82 6.19 4.16
N ALA A 50 -6.32 6.15 5.41
CA ALA A 50 -5.67 5.45 6.50
C ALA A 50 -5.63 3.94 6.27
N ALA A 51 -6.74 3.35 5.80
CA ALA A 51 -6.82 1.92 5.52
C ALA A 51 -5.90 1.50 4.37
N VAL A 52 -5.84 2.30 3.29
CA VAL A 52 -4.97 2.01 2.15
C VAL A 52 -3.49 2.17 2.51
N GLY A 53 -3.15 3.18 3.32
CA GLY A 53 -1.80 3.39 3.84
C GLY A 53 -1.35 2.24 4.73
N ALA A 54 -2.23 1.76 5.62
CA ALA A 54 -1.96 0.60 6.47
C ALA A 54 -1.80 -0.69 5.66
N ALA A 55 -2.65 -0.93 4.65
CA ALA A 55 -2.51 -2.08 3.77
C ALA A 55 -1.16 -2.06 3.02
N ALA A 56 -0.80 -0.92 2.42
CA ALA A 56 0.48 -0.78 1.74
C ALA A 56 1.69 -0.91 2.68
N GLY A 57 1.60 -0.36 3.89
CA GLY A 57 2.63 -0.50 4.92
C GLY A 57 2.82 -1.94 5.37
N GLY A 58 1.72 -2.65 5.64
CA GLY A 58 1.74 -4.07 6.00
C GLY A 58 2.34 -4.92 4.90
N ALA A 59 1.98 -4.66 3.64
CA ALA A 59 2.54 -5.35 2.49
C ALA A 59 4.07 -5.19 2.41
N VAL A 60 4.58 -3.96 2.60
CA VAL A 60 6.02 -3.67 2.60
C VAL A 60 6.74 -4.33 3.76
N LYS A 61 6.18 -4.33 4.97
CA LYS A 61 6.76 -5.06 6.11
C LYS A 61 6.85 -6.55 5.84
N GLY A 62 5.77 -7.13 5.32
CA GLY A 62 5.75 -8.54 4.92
C GLY A 62 6.80 -8.85 3.86
N ALA A 63 6.95 -7.95 2.88
CA ALA A 63 7.95 -8.11 1.83
C ALA A 63 9.39 -8.12 2.36
N VAL A 64 9.69 -7.18 3.26
CA VAL A 64 10.99 -7.12 3.95
C VAL A 64 11.24 -8.39 4.76
N CYS A 65 10.28 -8.81 5.60
CA CYS A 65 10.41 -9.98 6.46
C CYS A 65 10.60 -11.28 5.66
N SER A 66 9.97 -11.37 4.49
CA SER A 66 10.08 -12.52 3.59
C SER A 66 11.27 -12.44 2.62
N GLY A 67 12.01 -11.32 2.59
CA GLY A 67 13.14 -11.14 1.68
C GLY A 67 12.75 -11.08 0.19
N VAL A 68 11.52 -10.67 -0.11
CA VAL A 68 11.02 -10.52 -1.48
C VAL A 68 11.19 -9.08 -1.96
N ASP A 69 11.00 -8.84 -3.26
CA ASP A 69 11.19 -7.52 -3.89
C ASP A 69 10.23 -6.46 -3.31
N VAL A 70 10.78 -5.64 -2.41
CA VAL A 70 10.04 -4.59 -1.67
C VAL A 70 9.56 -3.49 -2.62
N GLY A 71 10.35 -3.15 -3.63
CA GLY A 71 9.99 -2.17 -4.65
C GLY A 71 8.79 -2.60 -5.47
N ARG A 72 8.80 -3.86 -5.96
CA ARG A 72 7.66 -4.45 -6.68
C ARG A 72 6.41 -4.50 -5.82
N VAL A 73 6.54 -4.89 -4.55
CA VAL A 73 5.41 -4.93 -3.61
C VAL A 73 4.82 -3.54 -3.38
N ALA A 74 5.65 -2.55 -3.09
CA ALA A 74 5.19 -1.18 -2.89
C ALA A 74 4.49 -0.62 -4.13
N LYS A 75 5.05 -0.84 -5.33
CA LYS A 75 4.42 -0.44 -6.59
C LYS A 75 3.06 -1.11 -6.78
N SER A 76 2.97 -2.43 -6.52
CA SER A 76 1.72 -3.18 -6.65
C SER A 76 0.64 -2.68 -5.69
N ALA A 77 1.02 -2.28 -4.47
CA ALA A 77 0.10 -1.68 -3.51
C ALA A 77 -0.45 -0.34 -4.03
N VAL A 78 0.42 0.55 -4.54
CA VAL A 78 0.01 1.84 -5.12
C VAL A 78 -0.89 1.63 -6.33
N GLU A 79 -0.59 0.66 -7.20
CA GLU A 79 -1.46 0.33 -8.33
C GLU A 79 -2.82 -0.16 -7.85
N GLY A 80 -2.88 -1.07 -6.88
CA GLY A 80 -4.14 -1.54 -6.29
C GLY A 80 -4.98 -0.41 -5.69
N ALA A 81 -4.32 0.54 -5.02
CA ALA A 81 -4.94 1.74 -4.48
C ALA A 81 -5.54 2.63 -5.58
N ILE A 82 -4.79 2.88 -6.67
CA ILE A 82 -5.23 3.66 -7.83
C ILE A 82 -6.42 2.99 -8.53
N TRP A 83 -6.38 1.67 -8.71
CA TRP A 83 -7.46 0.91 -9.33
C TRP A 83 -8.72 0.96 -8.47
N GLY A 84 -8.61 0.71 -7.16
CA GLY A 84 -9.73 0.82 -6.23
C GLY A 84 -10.32 2.24 -6.18
N ALA A 85 -9.47 3.27 -6.29
CA ALA A 85 -9.93 4.65 -6.35
C ALA A 85 -10.74 4.95 -7.62
N LYS A 86 -10.25 4.51 -8.79
CA LYS A 86 -10.93 4.66 -10.08
C LYS A 86 -12.29 3.96 -10.08
N ASP A 87 -12.36 2.73 -9.58
CA ASP A 87 -13.58 1.94 -9.48
C ASP A 87 -14.65 2.64 -8.63
N LEU A 88 -14.22 3.32 -7.55
CA LEU A 88 -15.10 4.02 -6.61
C LEU A 88 -15.39 5.48 -6.99
N GLY A 89 -14.77 6.01 -8.05
CA GLY A 89 -14.91 7.40 -8.47
C GLY A 89 -14.31 8.43 -7.50
N VAL A 90 -13.29 8.05 -6.72
CA VAL A 90 -12.52 8.96 -5.86
C VAL A 90 -11.18 9.31 -6.51
N ASP A 91 -10.47 10.34 -5.99
CA ASP A 91 -9.22 10.80 -6.60
C ASP A 91 -8.12 9.71 -6.51
N PRO A 92 -7.67 9.13 -7.64
CA PRO A 92 -6.65 8.10 -7.63
C PRO A 92 -5.27 8.63 -7.22
N ALA A 93 -4.99 9.92 -7.40
CA ALA A 93 -3.73 10.52 -6.97
C ALA A 93 -3.69 10.63 -5.44
N GLU A 94 -4.80 11.00 -4.81
CA GLU A 94 -4.89 11.08 -3.35
C GLU A 94 -4.74 9.70 -2.70
N VAL A 95 -5.51 8.72 -3.18
CA VAL A 95 -5.49 7.35 -2.64
C VAL A 95 -4.16 6.65 -2.93
N GLY A 96 -3.62 6.81 -4.14
CA GLY A 96 -2.29 6.30 -4.49
C GLY A 96 -1.17 6.93 -3.65
N SER A 97 -1.24 8.23 -3.36
CA SER A 97 -0.27 8.90 -2.50
C SER A 97 -0.36 8.45 -1.04
N ALA A 98 -1.56 8.16 -0.54
CA ALA A 98 -1.73 7.58 0.79
C ALA A 98 -1.11 6.17 0.89
N ALA A 99 -1.28 5.33 -0.14
CA ALA A 99 -0.63 4.03 -0.22
C ALA A 99 0.90 4.16 -0.27
N ALA A 100 1.43 5.03 -1.14
CA ALA A 100 2.86 5.28 -1.24
C ALA A 100 3.45 5.79 0.08
N TYR A 101 2.75 6.69 0.77
CA TYR A 101 3.17 7.20 2.07
C TYR A 101 3.21 6.11 3.14
N GLY A 102 2.18 5.26 3.22
CA GLY A 102 2.16 4.12 4.15
C GLY A 102 3.31 3.13 3.88
N ALA A 103 3.55 2.81 2.61
CA ALA A 103 4.69 2.00 2.17
C ALA A 103 6.04 2.62 2.57
N LEU A 104 6.22 3.93 2.37
CA LEU A 104 7.44 4.66 2.74
C LEU A 104 7.68 4.66 4.26
N LEU A 105 6.63 4.88 5.06
CA LEU A 105 6.72 4.82 6.53
C LEU A 105 7.16 3.42 7.00
N ALA A 106 6.56 2.37 6.46
CA ALA A 106 6.92 1.00 6.76
C ALA A 106 8.38 0.70 6.40
N ALA A 107 8.79 1.02 5.17
CA ALA A 107 10.16 0.81 4.71
C ALA A 107 11.18 1.62 5.53
N GLY A 108 10.86 2.87 5.86
CA GLY A 108 11.69 3.74 6.70
C GLY A 108 11.87 3.21 8.13
N SER A 109 10.85 2.54 8.68
CA SER A 109 10.95 1.88 9.99
C SER A 109 11.88 0.67 10.01
N VAL A 110 12.10 0.04 8.84
CA VAL A 110 13.03 -1.07 8.66
C VAL A 110 14.45 -0.56 8.42
N GLY A 111 14.62 0.38 7.48
CA GLY A 111 15.94 0.95 7.19
C GLY A 111 16.01 1.77 5.90
N GLY A 112 17.11 2.51 5.74
CA GLY A 112 17.30 3.45 4.63
C GLY A 112 17.34 2.80 3.24
N ALA A 113 17.84 1.57 3.12
CA ALA A 113 17.87 0.85 1.85
C ALA A 113 16.46 0.51 1.35
N ALA A 114 15.62 -0.08 2.21
CA ALA A 114 14.23 -0.36 1.89
C ALA A 114 13.46 0.92 1.56
N LEU A 115 13.68 2.00 2.33
CA LEU A 115 13.06 3.29 2.07
C LEU A 115 13.39 3.83 0.68
N GLU A 116 14.66 3.74 0.26
CA GLU A 116 15.11 4.19 -1.06
C GLU A 116 14.50 3.36 -2.19
N GLU A 117 14.44 2.03 -2.05
CA GLU A 117 13.79 1.15 -3.02
C GLU A 117 12.30 1.48 -3.18
N VAL A 118 11.58 1.59 -2.06
CA VAL A 118 10.16 1.98 -2.08
C VAL A 118 9.98 3.36 -2.69
N ARG A 119 10.81 4.34 -2.33
CA ARG A 119 10.72 5.69 -2.91
C ARG A 119 10.83 5.67 -4.42
N ARG A 120 11.76 4.89 -4.98
CA ARG A 120 11.93 4.77 -6.43
C ARG A 120 10.75 4.10 -7.12
N ALA A 121 10.14 3.11 -6.47
CA ALA A 121 9.11 2.29 -7.08
C ALA A 121 7.69 2.86 -6.93
N ALA A 122 7.41 3.54 -5.81
CA ALA A 122 6.08 3.97 -5.40
C ALA A 122 5.81 5.47 -5.63
N THR A 123 6.79 6.24 -6.13
CA THR A 123 6.64 7.68 -6.41
C THR A 123 6.91 7.98 -7.89
N GLY A 124 6.48 9.15 -8.36
CA GLY A 124 6.55 9.51 -9.79
C GLY A 124 5.31 9.07 -10.55
N MET A 125 5.46 8.46 -11.72
CA MET A 125 4.31 8.00 -12.53
C MET A 125 4.03 6.52 -12.25
N VAL A 126 2.89 6.23 -11.61
CA VAL A 126 2.43 4.86 -11.29
C VAL A 126 1.02 4.69 -11.84
N GLY A 127 0.76 3.65 -12.63
CA GLY A 127 -0.58 3.41 -13.20
C GLY A 127 -1.18 4.58 -14.01
N GLY A 128 -0.33 5.44 -14.59
CA GLY A 128 -0.72 6.66 -15.30
C GLY A 128 -1.06 7.86 -14.40
N VAL A 129 -0.86 7.73 -13.08
CA VAL A 129 -1.15 8.76 -12.08
C VAL A 129 0.16 9.29 -11.50
N ARG A 130 0.25 10.61 -11.31
CA ARG A 130 1.40 11.22 -10.64
C ARG A 130 1.24 11.09 -9.13
N ILE A 131 2.16 10.35 -8.52
CA ILE A 131 2.24 10.08 -7.09
C ILE A 131 3.39 10.88 -6.50
N ASP A 132 3.04 11.79 -5.60
CA ASP A 132 4.00 12.60 -4.87
C ASP A 132 4.36 11.90 -3.55
N SER A 133 5.63 11.98 -3.14
CA SER A 133 6.10 11.38 -1.87
C SER A 133 5.56 12.08 -0.61
N ALA A 134 4.86 13.20 -0.79
CA ALA A 134 4.20 13.95 0.28
C ALA A 134 2.70 14.01 -0.03
N PRO A 135 1.82 13.72 0.96
CA PRO A 135 0.39 13.92 0.76
C PRO A 135 0.14 15.39 0.40
N ARG A 136 -0.67 15.64 -0.64
CA ARG A 136 -1.11 17.00 -0.94
C ARG A 136 -1.81 17.55 0.29
N ARG A 137 -1.21 18.55 0.94
CA ARG A 137 -1.96 19.42 1.84
C ARG A 137 -3.01 20.11 0.98
N LEU A 138 -4.27 19.69 1.08
CA LEU A 138 -5.38 20.54 0.69
C LEU A 138 -5.36 21.78 1.60
N PRO A 139 -5.63 22.98 1.06
CA PRO A 139 -5.67 24.23 1.82
C PRO A 139 -6.75 24.21 2.92
#